data_AF-A0A6J1VCY5-F1
#
_entry.id   AF-A0A6J1VCY5-F1
#
_cell.length_a   1.000
_cell.length_b   1.000
_cell.length_c   1.000
_cell.angle_alpha   90.00
_cell.angle_beta   90.00
_cell.angle_gamma   90.00
#
_symmetry.space_group_name_H-M   'P 1'
#
loop_
_entity.id
_entity.type
_entity.pdbx_description
1 polymer ?
#
loop_
_entity_poly.entity_id
_entity_poly.type
_entity_poly.pdbx_seq_one_letter_code
_entity_poly.pdbx_strand_id
1 'polypeptide(L)'
;MTIIVTGSVLKSCRRFQVDFQCGNCEMPKSDVAFHFNVRFDENCIVCNSHEKGNWQQEERKYDMVFRKGHPFEIRFLVNISSFVVLVDGKLYLEFKHRIPLSRVDTIGISGELDVISISFQGPITYPVCSNPVFPTFSQPLPYRATICGGFFPSKSIMVSGSVSPCARRFEINLKVGNCIALHINPRFDQNAIVRNSLLNMCWGSEERHLPCGMPLMRGQPFTIWIQCEAHCFKVAVNTHHQFDYNHRICSLLINLLEVDGDITLTNIQA
;
A
#
# COMPACT_ATOMS: atom_id res chain seq x y z
N MET A 1 -11.06 -8.59 4.34
CA MET A 1 -10.00 -8.26 3.35
C MET A 1 -9.96 -6.76 3.22
N THR A 2 -8.78 -6.16 3.02
CA THR A 2 -8.66 -4.72 2.79
C THR A 2 -8.08 -4.49 1.41
N ILE A 3 -8.71 -3.62 0.62
CA ILE A 3 -8.14 -3.12 -0.64
C ILE A 3 -7.75 -1.67 -0.43
N ILE A 4 -6.52 -1.30 -0.76
CA ILE A 4 -6.04 0.06 -0.66
C ILE A 4 -5.71 0.57 -2.06
N VAL A 5 -6.28 1.71 -2.41
CA VAL A 5 -5.97 2.43 -3.65
C VAL A 5 -5.31 3.74 -3.26
N THR A 6 -4.06 3.92 -3.66
CA THR A 6 -3.38 5.21 -3.53
C THR A 6 -3.23 5.84 -4.90
N GLY A 7 -3.30 7.17 -4.95
CA GLY A 7 -3.26 7.89 -6.21
C GLY A 7 -3.22 9.39 -6.00
N SER A 8 -3.39 10.13 -7.08
CA SER A 8 -3.65 11.56 -7.04
C SER A 8 -4.77 11.94 -7.98
N VAL A 9 -5.57 12.92 -7.58
CA VAL A 9 -6.65 13.44 -8.42
C VAL A 9 -6.04 14.40 -9.44
N LEU A 10 -6.35 14.24 -10.73
CA LEU A 10 -5.88 15.19 -11.74
C LEU A 10 -6.47 16.58 -11.50
N LYS A 11 -5.72 17.65 -11.83
CA LYS A 11 -6.20 19.03 -11.68
C LYS A 11 -7.45 19.32 -12.53
N SER A 12 -7.61 18.64 -13.66
CA SER A 12 -8.79 18.74 -14.54
C SER A 12 -9.98 17.93 -14.05
N CYS A 13 -9.79 17.01 -13.10
CA CYS A 13 -10.70 15.90 -12.81
C CYS A 13 -12.16 16.34 -12.74
N ARG A 14 -12.99 15.85 -13.65
CA ARG A 14 -14.44 15.93 -13.50
C ARG A 14 -14.96 14.81 -12.62
N ARG A 15 -14.57 13.57 -12.93
CA ARG A 15 -15.02 12.38 -12.23
C ARG A 15 -13.96 11.29 -12.25
N PHE A 16 -13.98 10.44 -11.24
CA PHE A 16 -13.31 9.15 -11.27
C PHE A 16 -14.12 8.10 -10.51
N GLN A 17 -13.85 6.83 -10.76
CA GLN A 17 -14.55 5.73 -10.10
C GLN A 17 -13.65 4.54 -9.78
N VAL A 18 -14.04 3.84 -8.72
CA VAL A 18 -13.53 2.53 -8.34
C VAL A 18 -14.72 1.57 -8.28
N ASP A 19 -14.67 0.54 -9.10
CA ASP A 19 -15.75 -0.43 -9.28
C ASP A 19 -15.29 -1.82 -8.83
N PHE A 20 -16.05 -2.45 -7.94
CA PHE A 20 -15.92 -3.87 -7.60
C PHE A 20 -16.90 -4.67 -8.46
N GLN A 21 -16.38 -5.50 -9.35
CA GLN A 21 -17.11 -6.11 -10.47
C GLN A 21 -17.15 -7.63 -10.39
N CYS A 22 -18.17 -8.21 -11.04
CA CYS A 22 -18.31 -9.66 -11.25
C CYS A 22 -17.87 -10.00 -12.69
N GLY A 23 -16.57 -10.19 -12.88
CA GLY A 23 -15.89 -10.28 -14.17
C GLY A 23 -15.58 -8.90 -14.78
N ASN A 24 -15.03 -8.94 -15.99
CA ASN A 24 -14.55 -7.76 -16.74
C ASN A 24 -15.13 -7.66 -18.16
N CYS A 25 -16.28 -8.27 -18.43
CA CYS A 25 -16.93 -8.20 -19.75
C CYS A 25 -17.52 -6.80 -20.00
N GLU A 26 -17.27 -6.24 -21.17
CA GLU A 26 -17.90 -4.96 -21.57
C GLU A 26 -19.25 -5.15 -22.24
N MET A 27 -19.46 -6.30 -22.90
CA MET A 27 -20.67 -6.63 -23.67
C MET A 27 -21.04 -8.11 -23.48
N PRO A 28 -22.11 -8.43 -22.69
CA PRO A 28 -22.83 -7.50 -21.82
C PRO A 28 -21.92 -6.99 -20.70
N LYS A 29 -22.17 -5.77 -20.23
CA LYS A 29 -21.40 -5.17 -19.14
C LYS A 29 -21.52 -6.03 -17.88
N SER A 30 -20.38 -6.42 -17.31
CA SER A 30 -20.31 -7.12 -16.03
C SER A 30 -21.04 -6.36 -14.93
N ASP A 31 -21.63 -7.12 -14.01
CA ASP A 31 -22.29 -6.55 -12.84
C ASP A 31 -21.26 -5.81 -11.96
N VAL A 32 -21.67 -4.70 -11.38
CA VAL A 32 -20.86 -3.90 -10.45
C VAL A 32 -21.50 -4.04 -9.07
N ALA A 33 -20.86 -4.81 -8.19
CA ALA A 33 -21.31 -4.99 -6.81
C ALA A 33 -21.21 -3.69 -6.01
N PHE A 34 -20.16 -2.92 -6.23
CA PHE A 34 -19.99 -1.62 -5.60
C PHE A 34 -19.30 -0.63 -6.55
N HIS A 35 -20.05 0.38 -6.97
CA HIS A 35 -19.59 1.52 -7.74
C HIS A 35 -19.33 2.68 -6.79
N PHE A 36 -18.07 3.09 -6.63
CA PHE A 36 -17.68 4.26 -5.84
C PHE A 36 -17.23 5.37 -6.79
N ASN A 37 -18.07 6.38 -7.00
CA ASN A 37 -17.84 7.40 -8.03
C ASN A 37 -17.79 8.81 -7.47
N VAL A 38 -16.61 9.42 -7.55
CA VAL A 38 -16.37 10.79 -7.11
C VAL A 38 -16.70 11.74 -8.26
N ARG A 39 -17.61 12.68 -8.03
CA ARG A 39 -18.08 13.65 -9.02
C ARG A 39 -17.80 15.08 -8.54
N PHE A 40 -16.75 15.70 -9.09
CA PHE A 40 -16.43 17.10 -8.79
C PHE A 40 -17.40 18.08 -9.45
N ASP A 41 -18.00 17.71 -10.59
CA ASP A 41 -18.96 18.56 -11.30
C ASP A 41 -20.35 18.58 -10.65
N GLU A 42 -20.70 17.55 -9.88
CA GLU A 42 -21.92 17.50 -9.05
C GLU A 42 -21.62 17.73 -7.55
N ASN A 43 -20.35 17.96 -7.19
CA ASN A 43 -19.85 18.07 -5.80
C ASN A 43 -20.39 16.99 -4.86
N CYS A 44 -20.34 15.73 -5.29
CA CYS A 44 -20.80 14.59 -4.50
C CYS A 44 -20.02 13.32 -4.82
N ILE A 45 -20.18 12.31 -3.97
CA ILE A 45 -19.72 10.95 -4.19
C ILE A 45 -20.97 10.07 -4.27
N VAL A 46 -21.08 9.32 -5.37
CA VAL A 46 -22.19 8.44 -5.66
C VAL A 46 -21.76 7.00 -5.46
N CYS A 47 -22.53 6.27 -4.68
CA CYS A 47 -22.41 4.84 -4.45
C CYS A 47 -23.60 4.11 -5.03
N ASN A 48 -23.37 3.04 -5.78
CA ASN A 48 -24.46 2.23 -6.35
C ASN A 48 -24.01 0.79 -6.65
N SER A 49 -24.94 -0.04 -7.06
CA SER A 49 -24.68 -1.35 -7.69
C SER A 49 -25.35 -1.38 -9.06
N HIS A 50 -24.74 -2.11 -9.99
CA HIS A 50 -25.29 -2.38 -11.31
C HIS A 50 -25.46 -3.89 -11.46
N GLU A 51 -26.69 -4.37 -11.61
CA GLU A 51 -26.97 -5.80 -11.73
C GLU A 51 -27.92 -6.06 -12.91
N LYS A 52 -27.59 -7.06 -13.74
CA LYS A 52 -28.41 -7.46 -14.89
C LYS A 52 -28.75 -6.29 -15.82
N GLY A 53 -27.74 -5.46 -16.11
CA GLY A 53 -27.86 -4.33 -17.03
C GLY A 53 -28.53 -3.08 -16.47
N ASN A 54 -28.85 -3.03 -15.17
CA ASN A 54 -29.54 -1.90 -14.56
C ASN A 54 -28.81 -1.37 -13.33
N TRP A 55 -28.72 -0.05 -13.22
CA TRP A 55 -28.32 0.62 -11.98
C TRP A 55 -29.44 0.52 -10.95
N GLN A 56 -29.06 0.28 -9.69
CA GLN A 56 -29.99 0.25 -8.56
C GLN A 56 -30.14 1.66 -7.95
N GLN A 57 -30.65 1.77 -6.73
CA GLN A 57 -30.84 3.05 -6.05
C GLN A 57 -29.50 3.71 -5.69
N GLU A 58 -29.28 4.95 -6.10
CA GLU A 58 -28.07 5.70 -5.73
C GLU A 58 -28.05 6.06 -4.24
N GLU A 59 -26.89 5.91 -3.61
CA GLU A 59 -26.55 6.51 -2.32
C GLU A 59 -25.58 7.66 -2.56
N ARG A 60 -25.97 8.88 -2.16
CA ARG A 60 -25.16 10.09 -2.41
C ARG A 60 -24.60 10.66 -1.11
N LYS A 61 -23.33 11.06 -1.16
CA LYS A 61 -22.63 11.79 -0.09
C LYS A 61 -22.17 13.14 -0.62
N TYR A 62 -22.43 14.20 0.13
CA TYR A 62 -22.17 15.59 -0.29
C TYR A 62 -20.97 16.22 0.45
N ASP A 63 -20.38 15.49 1.39
CA ASP A 63 -19.15 15.83 2.09
C ASP A 63 -17.94 15.43 1.24
N MET A 64 -17.56 16.27 0.28
CA MET A 64 -16.43 16.00 -0.62
C MET A 64 -15.10 15.92 0.15
N VAL A 65 -14.52 14.71 0.21
CA VAL A 65 -13.24 14.43 0.88
C VAL A 65 -12.02 14.49 -0.05
N PHE A 66 -12.21 14.47 -1.37
CA PHE A 66 -11.12 14.55 -2.34
C PHE A 66 -10.86 15.99 -2.80
N ARG A 67 -9.62 16.26 -3.21
CA ARG A 67 -9.20 17.56 -3.74
C ARG A 67 -8.46 17.38 -5.07
N LYS A 68 -8.81 18.19 -6.07
CA LYS A 68 -8.11 18.21 -7.35
C LYS A 68 -6.62 18.54 -7.16
N GLY A 69 -5.74 17.83 -7.87
CA GLY A 69 -4.29 17.99 -7.78
C GLY A 69 -3.63 17.47 -6.51
N HIS A 70 -4.35 16.76 -5.64
CA HIS A 70 -3.83 16.25 -4.37
C HIS A 70 -3.78 14.72 -4.37
N PRO A 71 -2.83 14.12 -3.63
CA PRO A 71 -2.80 12.69 -3.39
C PRO A 71 -3.98 12.25 -2.51
N PHE A 72 -4.31 10.97 -2.58
CA PHE A 72 -5.30 10.33 -1.72
C PHE A 72 -4.89 8.90 -1.38
N GLU A 73 -5.41 8.40 -0.26
CA GLU A 73 -5.52 6.97 0.05
C GLU A 73 -6.99 6.59 0.25
N ILE A 74 -7.50 5.62 -0.52
CA ILE A 74 -8.81 4.99 -0.29
C ILE A 74 -8.59 3.59 0.25
N ARG A 75 -9.22 3.28 1.38
CA ARG A 75 -9.25 1.95 1.98
C ARG A 75 -10.64 1.37 1.93
N PHE A 76 -10.82 0.27 1.20
CA PHE A 76 -12.03 -0.54 1.16
C PHE A 76 -11.85 -1.74 2.09
N LEU A 77 -12.44 -1.67 3.28
CA LEU A 77 -12.56 -2.79 4.20
C LEU A 77 -13.77 -3.63 3.77
N VAL A 78 -13.49 -4.81 3.24
CA VAL A 78 -14.52 -5.76 2.79
C VAL A 78 -14.88 -6.67 3.95
N ASN A 79 -16.05 -6.41 4.52
CA ASN A 79 -16.67 -7.19 5.58
C ASN A 79 -17.70 -8.17 5.01
N ILE A 80 -18.23 -9.05 5.86
CA ILE A 80 -19.27 -10.01 5.48
C ILE A 80 -20.60 -9.34 5.07
N SER A 81 -20.88 -8.12 5.54
CA SER A 81 -22.15 -7.42 5.34
C SER A 81 -22.07 -6.19 4.44
N SER A 82 -20.87 -5.62 4.27
CA SER A 82 -20.69 -4.31 3.65
C SER A 82 -19.25 -4.05 3.19
N PHE A 83 -19.10 -3.04 2.34
CA PHE A 83 -17.86 -2.32 2.10
C PHE A 83 -17.79 -1.11 3.03
N VAL A 84 -16.77 -1.03 3.88
CA VAL A 84 -16.49 0.17 4.67
C VAL A 84 -15.36 0.94 3.99
N VAL A 85 -15.58 2.22 3.72
CA VAL A 85 -14.65 3.08 2.97
C VAL A 85 -14.01 4.09 3.91
N LEU A 86 -12.69 4.10 3.96
CA LEU A 86 -11.89 5.13 4.59
C LEU A 86 -11.20 5.95 3.52
N VAL A 87 -11.14 7.27 3.71
CA VAL A 87 -10.33 8.19 2.89
C VAL A 87 -9.34 8.90 3.79
N ASP A 88 -8.06 8.79 3.47
CA ASP A 88 -6.93 9.35 4.26
C ASP A 88 -7.03 8.99 5.75
N GLY A 89 -7.33 7.71 6.03
CA GLY A 89 -7.43 7.14 7.38
C GLY A 89 -8.72 7.48 8.14
N LYS A 90 -9.64 8.25 7.57
CA LYS A 90 -10.92 8.61 8.20
C LYS A 90 -12.07 7.81 7.60
N LEU A 91 -12.94 7.27 8.46
CA LEU A 91 -14.18 6.63 8.03
C LEU A 91 -15.01 7.64 7.24
N TYR A 92 -15.40 7.25 6.03
CA TYR A 92 -16.18 8.08 5.13
C TYR A 92 -17.60 7.53 4.97
N LEU A 93 -17.73 6.27 4.54
CA LEU A 93 -19.04 5.64 4.37
C LEU A 93 -18.99 4.13 4.57
N GLU A 94 -20.16 3.54 4.71
CA GLU A 94 -20.40 2.11 4.64
C GLU A 94 -21.46 1.85 3.58
N PHE A 95 -21.19 0.92 2.67
CA PHE A 95 -22.09 0.51 1.59
C PHE A 95 -22.45 -0.96 1.76
N LYS A 96 -23.74 -1.27 1.98
CA LYS A 96 -24.21 -2.64 2.20
C LYS A 96 -24.12 -3.46 0.92
N HIS A 97 -23.73 -4.73 1.04
CA HIS A 97 -23.69 -5.63 -0.12
C HIS A 97 -25.08 -5.80 -0.73
N ARG A 98 -25.23 -5.43 -2.00
CA ARG A 98 -26.46 -5.67 -2.78
C ARG A 98 -26.32 -6.86 -3.73
N ILE A 99 -25.08 -7.19 -4.09
CA ILE A 99 -24.68 -8.38 -4.85
C ILE A 99 -23.83 -9.26 -3.91
N PRO A 100 -23.97 -10.60 -3.93
CA PRO A 100 -23.14 -11.48 -3.13
C PRO A 100 -21.65 -11.24 -3.34
N LEU A 101 -20.91 -11.00 -2.25
CA LEU A 101 -19.47 -10.74 -2.30
C LEU A 101 -18.68 -11.85 -3.01
N SER A 102 -19.14 -13.10 -2.93
CA SER A 102 -18.51 -14.25 -3.61
C SER A 102 -18.47 -14.14 -5.13
N ARG A 103 -19.26 -13.24 -5.73
CA ARG A 103 -19.26 -12.98 -7.17
C ARG A 103 -18.23 -11.93 -7.59
N VAL A 104 -17.66 -11.18 -6.63
CA VAL A 104 -16.72 -10.10 -6.91
C VAL A 104 -15.32 -10.67 -7.09
N ASP A 105 -14.75 -10.51 -8.27
CA ASP A 105 -13.42 -11.01 -8.63
C ASP A 105 -12.53 -9.97 -9.33
N THR A 106 -13.09 -8.80 -9.66
CA THR A 106 -12.44 -7.79 -10.49
C THR A 106 -12.56 -6.42 -9.84
N ILE A 107 -11.48 -5.65 -9.83
CA ILE A 107 -11.49 -4.21 -9.50
C ILE A 107 -11.22 -3.41 -10.77
N GLY A 108 -12.14 -2.50 -11.11
CA GLY A 108 -11.99 -1.55 -12.20
C GLY A 108 -11.75 -0.14 -11.65
N ILE A 109 -10.76 0.57 -12.17
CA ILE A 109 -10.52 1.97 -11.83
C ILE A 109 -10.47 2.77 -13.12
N SER A 110 -11.27 3.84 -13.20
CA SER A 110 -11.37 4.65 -14.41
C SER A 110 -11.71 6.11 -14.11
N GLY A 111 -11.55 6.96 -15.12
CA GLY A 111 -11.74 8.40 -15.02
C GLY A 111 -10.43 9.16 -14.83
N GLU A 112 -10.53 10.39 -14.32
CA GLU A 112 -9.43 11.36 -14.32
C GLU A 112 -8.61 11.34 -13.03
N LEU A 113 -7.81 10.30 -12.83
CA LEU A 113 -6.90 10.14 -11.69
C LEU A 113 -5.58 9.48 -12.14
N ASP A 114 -4.51 9.70 -11.38
CA ASP A 114 -3.30 8.89 -11.44
C ASP A 114 -3.37 7.83 -10.33
N VAL A 115 -3.34 6.55 -10.71
CA VAL A 115 -3.24 5.45 -9.73
C VAL A 115 -1.77 5.20 -9.45
N ILE A 116 -1.38 5.33 -8.18
CA ILE A 116 -0.01 5.07 -7.72
C ILE A 116 0.15 3.60 -7.32
N SER A 117 -0.81 3.06 -6.56
CA SER A 117 -0.80 1.64 -6.19
C SER A 117 -2.19 1.10 -5.89
N ILE A 118 -2.36 -0.20 -6.13
CA ILE A 118 -3.48 -1.00 -5.63
C ILE A 118 -2.87 -2.12 -4.80
N SER A 119 -3.32 -2.26 -3.55
CA SER A 119 -2.85 -3.30 -2.64
C SER A 119 -4.00 -4.09 -2.07
N PHE A 120 -3.79 -5.40 -1.91
CA PHE A 120 -4.75 -6.32 -1.30
C PHE A 120 -4.11 -6.88 -0.03
N GLN A 121 -4.79 -6.71 1.10
CA GLN A 121 -4.39 -7.28 2.38
C GLN A 121 -5.41 -8.36 2.76
N GLY A 122 -4.90 -9.57 3.00
CA GLY A 122 -5.69 -10.74 3.37
C GLY A 122 -6.53 -10.53 4.64
N PRO A 123 -7.48 -11.43 4.94
CA PRO A 123 -8.24 -11.35 6.17
C PRO A 123 -7.29 -11.41 7.37
N ILE A 124 -7.30 -10.36 8.17
CA ILE A 124 -6.67 -10.36 9.48
C ILE A 124 -7.50 -11.31 10.36
N THR A 125 -7.00 -12.52 10.60
CA THR A 125 -7.57 -13.41 11.63
C THR A 125 -7.20 -12.88 13.01
N TYR A 126 -7.99 -11.97 13.57
CA TYR A 126 -7.99 -11.74 15.01
C TYR A 126 -9.36 -12.12 15.60
N PRO A 127 -9.41 -12.82 16.74
CA PRO A 127 -10.65 -13.09 17.44
C PRO A 127 -11.28 -11.78 17.90
N VAL A 128 -12.58 -11.65 17.65
CA VAL A 128 -13.40 -10.48 17.93
C VAL A 128 -13.49 -10.27 19.45
N CYS A 129 -13.04 -9.12 19.93
CA CYS A 129 -13.52 -8.56 21.19
C CYS A 129 -14.19 -7.21 20.87
N SER A 130 -15.46 -7.13 21.24
CA SER A 130 -16.37 -6.01 21.06
C SER A 130 -15.91 -4.76 21.80
N ASN A 131 -15.52 -3.73 21.05
CA ASN A 131 -15.66 -2.29 21.34
C ASN A 131 -15.26 -1.48 20.09
N PRO A 132 -15.97 -0.41 19.69
CA PRO A 132 -15.59 0.40 18.54
C PRO A 132 -14.50 1.40 18.95
N VAL A 133 -13.30 0.87 19.22
CA VAL A 133 -12.07 1.66 19.17
C VAL A 133 -11.49 1.38 17.79
N PHE A 134 -11.61 2.33 16.86
CA PHE A 134 -11.00 2.22 15.54
C PHE A 134 -9.51 1.92 15.71
N PRO A 135 -9.02 0.72 15.34
CA PRO A 135 -7.62 0.40 15.53
C PRO A 135 -6.80 1.23 14.55
N THR A 136 -5.94 2.09 15.06
CA THR A 136 -4.77 2.53 14.32
C THR A 136 -3.96 1.27 14.00
N PHE A 137 -3.99 0.82 12.74
CA PHE A 137 -3.33 -0.40 12.27
C PHE A 137 -1.81 -0.24 12.26
N SER A 138 -1.18 -0.22 13.44
CA SER A 138 0.27 -0.32 13.58
C SER A 138 0.67 -1.78 13.76
N GLN A 139 1.60 -2.25 12.94
CA GLN A 139 2.24 -3.56 13.12
C GLN A 139 3.26 -3.48 14.27
N PRO A 140 3.32 -4.48 15.16
CA PRO A 140 4.32 -4.50 16.22
C PRO A 140 5.73 -4.63 15.63
N LEU A 141 6.71 -3.98 16.26
CA LEU A 141 8.12 -4.08 15.93
C LEU A 141 8.88 -4.87 17.02
N PRO A 142 9.89 -5.70 16.66
CA PRO A 142 10.33 -5.98 15.28
C PRO A 142 9.28 -6.78 14.50
N TYR A 143 9.01 -6.35 13.28
CA TYR A 143 8.11 -7.05 12.36
C TYR A 143 8.90 -8.09 11.57
N ARG A 144 8.32 -9.28 11.38
CA ARG A 144 8.90 -10.38 10.60
C ARG A 144 7.85 -10.99 9.69
N ALA A 145 8.18 -11.21 8.43
CA ALA A 145 7.30 -11.88 7.48
C ALA A 145 8.06 -12.77 6.51
N THR A 146 7.53 -13.97 6.28
CA THR A 146 8.06 -14.90 5.28
C THR A 146 7.78 -14.39 3.87
N ILE A 147 8.79 -14.41 3.01
CA ILE A 147 8.67 -14.13 1.59
C ILE A 147 8.51 -15.46 0.85
N CYS A 148 7.25 -15.85 0.59
CA CYS A 148 6.93 -17.12 -0.06
C CYS A 148 7.50 -17.19 -1.49
N GLY A 149 8.18 -18.29 -1.82
CA GLY A 149 8.70 -18.55 -3.17
C GLY A 149 9.98 -17.78 -3.54
N GLY A 150 10.65 -17.15 -2.57
CA GLY A 150 11.87 -16.38 -2.80
C GLY A 150 11.61 -14.94 -3.26
N PHE A 151 12.69 -14.19 -3.49
CA PHE A 151 12.65 -12.82 -4.01
C PHE A 151 13.25 -12.78 -5.42
N PHE A 152 12.44 -13.18 -6.40
CA PHE A 152 12.82 -13.32 -7.80
C PHE A 152 12.65 -12.01 -8.59
N PRO A 153 13.30 -11.85 -9.76
CA PRO A 153 13.15 -10.65 -10.59
C PRO A 153 11.68 -10.30 -10.85
N SER A 154 11.35 -9.00 -10.84
CA SER A 154 9.99 -8.40 -10.85
C SER A 154 9.21 -8.46 -9.53
N LYS A 155 9.59 -9.30 -8.57
CA LYS A 155 8.95 -9.29 -7.24
C LYS A 155 9.34 -8.02 -6.48
N SER A 156 8.40 -7.49 -5.71
CA SER A 156 8.58 -6.24 -4.97
C SER A 156 7.98 -6.32 -3.57
N ILE A 157 8.57 -5.54 -2.66
CA ILE A 157 8.07 -5.34 -1.30
C ILE A 157 7.91 -3.84 -1.07
N MET A 158 6.74 -3.45 -0.59
CA MET A 158 6.46 -2.10 -0.11
C MET A 158 6.38 -2.09 1.41
N VAL A 159 7.09 -1.17 2.03
CA VAL A 159 7.07 -0.90 3.48
C VAL A 159 6.59 0.52 3.69
N SER A 160 5.45 0.70 4.36
CA SER A 160 4.92 2.04 4.69
C SER A 160 4.76 2.21 6.19
N GLY A 161 4.98 3.43 6.65
CA GLY A 161 4.92 3.76 8.05
C GLY A 161 5.03 5.26 8.29
N SER A 162 5.30 5.64 9.53
CA SER A 162 5.69 7.00 9.89
C SER A 162 6.97 6.98 10.70
N VAL A 163 7.89 7.88 10.38
CA VAL A 163 9.13 8.02 11.14
C VAL A 163 8.80 8.64 12.50
N SER A 164 9.35 8.09 13.59
CA SER A 164 9.19 8.72 14.91
C SER A 164 9.73 10.17 14.90
N PRO A 165 9.05 11.13 15.55
CA PRO A 165 9.57 12.49 15.74
C PRO A 165 10.96 12.54 16.40
N CYS A 166 11.31 11.50 17.17
CA CYS A 166 12.59 11.38 17.87
C CYS A 166 13.53 10.33 17.22
N ALA A 167 13.26 9.91 15.97
CA ALA A 167 13.98 8.80 15.35
C ALA A 167 15.50 9.05 15.26
N ARG A 168 16.27 8.05 15.66
CA ARG A 168 17.71 7.96 15.38
C ARG A 168 17.94 7.10 14.15
N ARG A 169 17.30 5.91 14.09
CA ARG A 169 17.42 4.99 12.95
C ARG A 169 16.31 3.96 12.93
N PHE A 170 16.10 3.37 11.77
CA PHE A 170 15.34 2.13 11.62
C PHE A 170 15.99 1.27 10.54
N GLU A 171 15.55 0.02 10.43
CA GLU A 171 16.10 -0.92 9.46
C GLU A 171 15.05 -1.76 8.76
N ILE A 172 15.34 -2.10 7.51
CA ILE A 172 14.62 -3.08 6.70
C ILE A 172 15.65 -4.09 6.21
N ASN A 173 15.45 -5.35 6.57
CA ASN A 173 16.35 -6.46 6.28
C ASN A 173 15.64 -7.48 5.38
N LEU A 174 16.26 -7.81 4.25
CA LEU A 174 15.94 -8.99 3.44
C LEU A 174 16.95 -10.09 3.78
N LYS A 175 16.48 -11.24 4.28
CA LYS A 175 17.33 -12.26 4.93
C LYS A 175 17.26 -13.62 4.23
N VAL A 176 18.36 -14.36 4.39
CA VAL A 176 18.54 -15.77 4.00
C VAL A 176 19.14 -16.50 5.20
N GLY A 177 18.30 -17.18 5.99
CA GLY A 177 18.75 -17.76 7.27
C GLY A 177 19.36 -16.68 8.19
N ASN A 178 20.62 -16.87 8.57
CA ASN A 178 21.36 -15.91 9.42
C ASN A 178 22.03 -14.77 8.64
N CYS A 179 22.01 -14.81 7.31
CA CYS A 179 22.57 -13.77 6.46
C CYS A 179 21.54 -12.66 6.19
N ILE A 180 22.03 -11.43 6.02
CA ILE A 180 21.23 -10.30 5.52
C ILE A 180 21.70 -10.02 4.09
N ALA A 181 20.85 -10.31 3.12
CA ALA A 181 21.10 -10.06 1.70
C ALA A 181 21.11 -8.55 1.40
N LEU A 182 20.14 -7.83 1.95
CA LEU A 182 20.04 -6.38 1.87
C LEU A 182 19.61 -5.83 3.23
N HIS A 183 20.46 -5.01 3.82
CA HIS A 183 20.17 -4.17 4.98
C HIS A 183 19.98 -2.74 4.47
N ILE A 184 18.82 -2.14 4.72
CA ILE A 184 18.57 -0.71 4.46
C ILE A 184 18.41 -0.04 5.83
N ASN A 185 19.28 0.91 6.14
CA ASN A 185 19.32 1.54 7.46
C ASN A 185 19.38 3.07 7.37
N PRO A 186 18.21 3.73 7.29
CA PRO A 186 18.11 5.18 7.44
C PRO A 186 18.57 5.61 8.84
N ARG A 187 19.57 6.49 8.89
CA ARG A 187 20.18 7.06 10.10
C ARG A 187 19.99 8.57 10.09
N PHE A 188 19.07 9.06 10.91
CA PHE A 188 18.70 10.48 10.96
C PHE A 188 19.71 11.33 11.73
N ASP A 189 20.55 10.71 12.56
CA ASP A 189 21.68 11.38 13.23
C ASP A 189 22.89 11.55 12.30
N GLN A 190 22.99 10.76 11.23
CA GLN A 190 24.05 10.84 10.21
C GLN A 190 23.55 11.44 8.89
N ASN A 191 22.25 11.75 8.79
CA ASN A 191 21.59 12.21 7.56
C ASN A 191 21.88 11.32 6.34
N ALA A 192 21.80 10.00 6.51
CA ALA A 192 22.19 9.03 5.49
C ALA A 192 21.29 7.79 5.49
N ILE A 193 21.20 7.11 4.34
CA ILE A 193 20.68 5.75 4.24
C ILE A 193 21.85 4.82 3.95
N VAL A 194 22.22 4.02 4.95
CA VAL A 194 23.30 3.02 4.83
C VAL A 194 22.73 1.73 4.27
N ARG A 195 23.39 1.16 3.25
CA ARG A 195 23.07 -0.15 2.72
C ARG A 195 24.24 -1.10 2.84
N ASN A 196 23.97 -2.35 3.17
CA ASN A 196 25.02 -3.37 3.27
C ASN A 196 24.42 -4.79 3.21
N SER A 197 25.29 -5.80 3.25
CA SER A 197 24.95 -7.20 3.44
C SER A 197 25.75 -7.73 4.62
N LEU A 198 25.11 -8.60 5.42
CA LEU A 198 25.76 -9.37 6.48
C LEU A 198 25.89 -10.80 5.98
N LEU A 199 27.10 -11.20 5.61
CA LEU A 199 27.39 -12.53 5.06
C LEU A 199 28.43 -13.20 5.96
N ASN A 200 28.21 -14.48 6.31
CA ASN A 200 29.10 -15.22 7.20
C ASN A 200 29.39 -14.48 8.52
N MET A 201 28.35 -13.82 9.08
CA MET A 201 28.43 -13.00 10.30
C MET A 201 29.31 -11.74 10.20
N CYS A 202 29.77 -11.38 9.00
CA CYS A 202 30.60 -10.20 8.76
C CYS A 202 29.87 -9.18 7.86
N TRP A 203 29.86 -7.92 8.29
CA TRP A 203 29.36 -6.83 7.45
C TRP A 203 30.32 -6.60 6.28
N GLY A 204 29.77 -6.44 5.08
CA GLY A 204 30.55 -6.03 3.91
C GLY A 204 30.82 -4.53 3.86
N SER A 205 31.16 -4.03 2.67
CA SER A 205 31.33 -2.59 2.43
C SER A 205 29.98 -1.86 2.46
N GLU A 206 29.91 -0.76 3.21
CA GLU A 206 28.72 0.10 3.24
C GLU A 206 28.57 0.90 1.93
N GLU A 207 27.33 1.06 1.49
CA GLU A 207 26.96 1.99 0.42
C GLU A 207 26.09 3.12 1.00
N ARG A 208 26.45 4.38 0.72
CA ARG A 208 25.83 5.57 1.35
C ARG A 208 25.35 6.64 0.39
N HIS A 209 25.77 6.60 -0.88
CA HIS A 209 25.43 7.61 -1.87
C HIS A 209 23.90 7.69 -2.10
N LEU A 210 23.38 8.91 -2.18
CA LEU A 210 21.99 9.26 -2.49
C LEU A 210 21.99 10.44 -3.47
N PRO A 211 21.07 10.46 -4.46
CA PRO A 211 21.07 11.47 -5.53
C PRO A 211 20.71 12.87 -5.03
N CYS A 212 19.75 12.97 -4.11
CA CYS A 212 19.20 14.25 -3.63
C CYS A 212 19.27 14.40 -2.09
N GLY A 213 20.19 13.67 -1.43
CA GLY A 213 20.27 13.64 0.04
C GLY A 213 19.20 12.76 0.69
N MET A 214 18.95 12.96 2.00
CA MET A 214 18.05 12.14 2.81
C MET A 214 16.58 12.36 2.44
N PRO A 215 15.86 11.35 1.91
CA PRO A 215 14.47 11.49 1.47
C PRO A 215 13.43 11.27 2.59
N LEU A 216 13.87 10.93 3.81
CA LEU A 216 13.02 10.62 4.95
C LEU A 216 13.14 11.71 6.02
N MET A 217 12.02 12.07 6.64
CA MET A 217 11.95 13.11 7.67
C MET A 217 11.31 12.59 8.95
N ARG A 218 11.83 13.02 10.11
CA ARG A 218 11.25 12.72 11.43
C ARG A 218 9.80 13.20 11.50
N GLY A 219 8.92 12.38 12.07
CA GLY A 219 7.50 12.70 12.21
C GLY A 219 6.68 12.62 10.92
N GLN A 220 7.29 12.27 9.77
CA GLN A 220 6.60 12.21 8.49
C GLN A 220 6.27 10.77 8.08
N PRO A 221 5.17 10.57 7.33
CA PRO A 221 4.89 9.29 6.70
C PRO A 221 5.95 8.97 5.64
N PHE A 222 6.14 7.69 5.37
CA PHE A 222 6.99 7.22 4.30
C PHE A 222 6.43 5.96 3.62
N THR A 223 6.87 5.76 2.39
CA THR A 223 6.76 4.49 1.67
C THR A 223 8.12 4.15 1.06
N ILE A 224 8.63 2.95 1.35
CA ILE A 224 9.83 2.37 0.75
C ILE A 224 9.40 1.21 -0.14
N TRP A 225 9.75 1.29 -1.42
CA TRP A 225 9.52 0.23 -2.41
C TRP A 225 10.85 -0.42 -2.75
N ILE A 226 10.93 -1.75 -2.59
CA ILE A 226 12.10 -2.56 -2.90
C ILE A 226 11.70 -3.51 -4.03
N GLN A 227 12.30 -3.35 -5.20
CA GLN A 227 12.06 -4.21 -6.35
C GLN A 227 13.29 -5.07 -6.63
N CYS A 228 13.08 -6.38 -6.79
CA CYS A 228 14.13 -7.27 -7.24
C CYS A 228 14.23 -7.21 -8.77
N GLU A 229 15.43 -6.96 -9.28
CA GLU A 229 15.80 -7.11 -10.69
C GLU A 229 16.76 -8.29 -10.86
N ALA A 230 17.15 -8.59 -12.10
CA ALA A 230 18.08 -9.68 -12.39
C ALA A 230 19.44 -9.56 -11.68
N HIS A 231 19.95 -8.34 -11.48
CA HIS A 231 21.31 -8.11 -10.97
C HIS A 231 21.38 -7.20 -9.73
N CYS A 232 20.29 -6.53 -9.37
CA CYS A 232 20.25 -5.61 -8.23
C CYS A 232 18.86 -5.54 -7.59
N PHE A 233 18.80 -4.91 -6.42
CA PHE A 233 17.56 -4.32 -5.88
C PHE A 233 17.47 -2.87 -6.29
N LYS A 234 16.30 -2.44 -6.77
CA LYS A 234 15.98 -1.02 -6.96
C LYS A 234 15.14 -0.54 -5.80
N VAL A 235 15.56 0.55 -5.16
CA VAL A 235 14.85 1.11 -4.01
C VAL A 235 14.35 2.52 -4.32
N ALA A 236 13.06 2.73 -4.08
CA ALA A 236 12.42 4.04 -4.14
C ALA A 236 11.87 4.43 -2.76
N VAL A 237 11.91 5.72 -2.46
CA VAL A 237 11.32 6.32 -1.27
C VAL A 237 10.33 7.37 -1.73
N ASN A 238 9.07 7.28 -1.26
CA ASN A 238 7.99 8.21 -1.61
C ASN A 238 7.90 8.43 -3.13
N THR A 239 7.78 7.33 -3.89
CA THR A 239 7.72 7.25 -5.37
C THR A 239 8.99 7.66 -6.13
N HIS A 240 9.98 8.25 -5.48
CA HIS A 240 11.23 8.64 -6.12
C HIS A 240 12.31 7.58 -5.92
N HIS A 241 12.88 7.09 -7.04
CA HIS A 241 14.03 6.20 -7.02
C HIS A 241 15.21 6.84 -6.27
N GLN A 242 15.88 6.05 -5.42
CA GLN A 242 16.99 6.52 -4.58
C GLN A 242 18.30 5.82 -4.91
N PHE A 243 18.30 4.49 -5.04
CA PHE A 243 19.51 3.74 -5.32
C PHE A 243 19.22 2.34 -5.87
N ASP A 244 20.20 1.84 -6.61
CA ASP A 244 20.35 0.42 -6.93
C ASP A 244 21.33 -0.21 -5.94
N TYR A 245 21.11 -1.46 -5.56
CA TYR A 245 22.02 -2.25 -4.73
C TYR A 245 22.28 -3.59 -5.39
N ASN A 246 23.49 -3.81 -5.89
CA ASN A 246 23.84 -5.04 -6.60
C ASN A 246 23.75 -6.26 -5.69
N HIS A 247 23.23 -7.36 -6.24
CA HIS A 247 23.06 -8.61 -5.49
C HIS A 247 24.42 -9.14 -5.01
N ARG A 248 24.61 -9.22 -3.68
CA ARG A 248 25.80 -9.85 -3.07
C ARG A 248 25.58 -11.33 -2.73
N ILE A 249 24.33 -11.78 -2.77
CA ILE A 249 23.89 -13.17 -2.60
C ILE A 249 22.72 -13.44 -3.54
N CYS A 250 22.50 -14.70 -3.92
CA CYS A 250 21.40 -15.09 -4.80
C CYS A 250 20.04 -14.67 -4.22
N SER A 251 19.33 -13.80 -4.93
CA SER A 251 18.06 -13.22 -4.46
C SER A 251 16.93 -14.26 -4.31
N LEU A 252 16.99 -15.35 -5.08
CA LEU A 252 16.03 -16.47 -4.99
C LEU A 252 16.03 -17.15 -3.61
N LEU A 253 17.12 -17.03 -2.84
CA LEU A 253 17.23 -17.61 -1.51
C LEU A 253 16.57 -16.74 -0.43
N ILE A 254 16.25 -15.49 -0.74
CA ILE A 254 15.68 -14.52 0.22
C ILE A 254 14.26 -14.93 0.56
N ASN A 255 14.02 -15.22 1.83
CA ASN A 255 12.76 -15.78 2.30
C ASN A 255 12.20 -15.09 3.55
N LEU A 256 12.85 -14.05 4.06
CA LEU A 256 12.42 -13.35 5.27
C LEU A 256 12.62 -11.84 5.13
N LEU A 257 11.56 -11.10 5.39
CA LEU A 257 11.56 -9.66 5.64
C LEU A 257 11.59 -9.42 7.15
N GLU A 258 12.43 -8.50 7.60
CA GLU A 258 12.48 -8.04 8.98
C GLU A 258 12.55 -6.51 9.00
N VAL A 259 11.71 -5.86 9.80
CA VAL A 259 11.66 -4.41 9.95
C VAL A 259 11.71 -4.07 11.43
N ASP A 260 12.55 -3.12 11.82
CA ASP A 260 12.70 -2.72 13.22
C ASP A 260 13.18 -1.26 13.36
N GLY A 261 13.09 -0.71 14.57
CA GLY A 261 13.61 0.61 14.94
C GLY A 261 12.55 1.71 15.03
N ASP A 262 12.99 2.96 14.88
CA ASP A 262 12.24 4.15 15.32
C ASP A 262 11.13 4.60 14.35
N ILE A 263 10.19 3.71 14.04
CA ILE A 263 9.05 3.96 13.15
C ILE A 263 7.76 3.41 13.75
N THR A 264 6.62 3.90 13.25
CA THR A 264 5.35 3.16 13.33
C THR A 264 5.15 2.48 11.99
N LEU A 265 5.15 1.15 11.96
CA LEU A 265 4.91 0.39 10.74
C LEU A 265 3.40 0.27 10.50
N THR A 266 2.91 0.68 9.33
CA THR A 266 1.46 0.70 9.04
C THR A 266 1.06 -0.29 7.96
N ASN A 267 1.95 -0.57 7.00
CA ASN A 267 1.67 -1.50 5.90
C ASN A 267 2.93 -2.22 5.42
N ILE A 268 2.75 -3.49 5.06
CA ILE A 268 3.70 -4.32 4.31
C ILE A 268 2.93 -4.97 3.17
N GLN A 269 3.43 -4.82 1.94
CA GLN A 269 2.94 -5.53 0.75
C GLN A 269 4.14 -6.27 0.14
N ALA A 270 4.03 -7.58 -0.12
CA ALA A 270 5.14 -8.44 -0.55
C ALA A 270 4.69 -9.47 -1.60
#